data_AF-A0A812JBR5-F1
#
_entry.id   AF-A0A812JBR5-F1
#
_cell.length_a   1.000
_cell.length_b   1.000
_cell.length_c   1.000
_cell.angle_alpha   90.00
_cell.angle_beta   90.00
_cell.angle_gamma   90.00
#
_symmetry.space_group_name_H-M   'P 1'
#
loop_
_entity.id
_entity.type
_entity.pdbx_description
1 polymer ?
#
loop_
_entity_poly.entity_id
_entity_poly.type
_entity_poly.pdbx_seq_one_letter_code
_entity_poly.pdbx_strand_id
1 'polypeptide(L)'
;MEAAARLRDPQAEAPDSVFTSQELEELILKDKKAFLKTKCAECGGTCGLAKKYKETMSVIIKSMMDTFWCRDCGRVVCDAHRYTHTCEKLDALKERNAKITKEALLEQLRADEERKEAIEAAAKDEQRRAAEQLEQEKSQRKAKRKILATKAKQVENFIQQRSRDADGLRPGVHNQLLELYPRVRGLALALYNQFEHPDSTEVGGKDWDDVKEIYAQARRSA
;
A
#
# COMPACT_ATOMS: atom_id res chain seq x y z
N MET A 1 -0.70 -43.29 -18.17
CA MET A 1 -0.66 -42.26 -17.09
C MET A 1 0.76 -42.21 -16.51
N GLU A 2 1.77 -41.85 -17.32
CA GLU A 2 3.18 -42.13 -16.97
C GLU A 2 4.12 -40.91 -17.04
N ALA A 3 3.64 -39.78 -17.58
CA ALA A 3 4.45 -38.56 -17.78
C ALA A 3 4.34 -37.53 -16.63
N ALA A 4 3.69 -37.88 -15.52
CA ALA A 4 3.33 -36.95 -14.43
C ALA A 4 3.81 -37.44 -13.04
N ALA A 5 4.96 -38.12 -13.02
CA ALA A 5 5.58 -38.68 -11.81
C ALA A 5 7.12 -38.51 -11.83
N ARG A 6 7.61 -37.41 -12.40
CA ARG A 6 9.06 -37.15 -12.62
C ARG A 6 9.52 -35.76 -12.17
N LEU A 7 8.66 -35.05 -11.44
CA LEU A 7 8.91 -33.69 -11.03
C LEU A 7 8.81 -33.57 -9.48
N ARG A 8 9.78 -34.11 -8.70
CA ARG A 8 10.03 -34.01 -7.22
C ARG A 8 10.31 -32.63 -6.50
N ASP A 9 11.53 -32.05 -6.59
CA ASP A 9 12.08 -30.90 -5.79
C ASP A 9 12.62 -29.62 -6.54
N PRO A 10 12.50 -28.39 -5.98
CA PRO A 10 13.62 -26.81 -6.44
C PRO A 10 15.13 -26.77 -6.80
N GLN A 11 15.45 -25.59 -7.39
CA GLN A 11 16.68 -24.77 -7.23
C GLN A 11 17.89 -24.95 -8.17
N ALA A 12 17.65 -25.27 -9.44
CA ALA A 12 18.67 -25.05 -10.47
C ALA A 12 18.76 -23.57 -10.90
N GLU A 13 19.71 -22.82 -10.36
CA GLU A 13 20.30 -21.70 -11.11
C GLU A 13 20.95 -22.23 -12.41
N ALA A 14 21.05 -21.37 -13.43
CA ALA A 14 21.16 -21.84 -14.81
C ALA A 14 22.23 -21.11 -15.64
N PRO A 15 23.39 -21.75 -15.85
CA PRO A 15 24.30 -21.40 -16.96
C PRO A 15 24.51 -22.50 -18.02
N ASP A 16 24.60 -22.05 -19.27
CA ASP A 16 25.60 -22.42 -20.29
C ASP A 16 25.65 -23.83 -20.95
N SER A 17 24.75 -24.78 -20.65
CA SER A 17 24.73 -26.05 -21.43
C SER A 17 23.35 -26.68 -21.61
N VAL A 18 22.52 -26.05 -22.45
CA VAL A 18 21.28 -26.63 -23.00
C VAL A 18 21.54 -27.10 -24.44
N PHE A 19 21.20 -28.35 -24.76
CA PHE A 19 21.35 -28.97 -26.07
C PHE A 19 20.10 -29.80 -26.41
N THR A 20 19.70 -29.86 -27.68
CA THR A 20 18.71 -30.84 -28.16
C THR A 20 19.35 -32.22 -28.34
N SER A 21 18.52 -33.28 -28.38
CA SER A 21 18.99 -34.66 -28.62
C SER A 21 19.79 -34.79 -29.92
N GLN A 22 19.35 -34.12 -30.99
CA GLN A 22 19.99 -34.21 -32.30
C GLN A 22 21.36 -33.51 -32.30
N GLU A 23 21.48 -32.34 -31.69
CA GLU A 23 22.77 -31.64 -31.54
C GLU A 23 23.76 -32.46 -30.68
N LEU A 24 23.27 -33.11 -29.61
CA LEU A 24 24.06 -34.03 -28.78
C LEU A 24 24.58 -35.24 -29.57
N GLU A 25 23.72 -35.88 -30.37
CA GLU A 25 24.12 -36.99 -31.23
C GLU A 25 25.12 -36.55 -32.31
N GLU A 26 24.90 -35.40 -32.94
CA GLU A 26 25.84 -34.81 -33.90
C GLU A 26 27.19 -34.50 -33.25
N LEU A 27 27.22 -33.96 -32.02
CA LEU A 27 28.45 -33.69 -31.27
C LEU A 27 29.22 -34.99 -30.98
N ILE A 28 28.54 -36.03 -30.52
CA ILE A 28 29.12 -37.35 -30.21
C ILE A 28 29.66 -38.04 -31.48
N LEU A 29 29.03 -37.82 -32.64
CA LEU A 29 29.41 -38.42 -33.92
C LEU A 29 30.50 -37.65 -34.67
N LYS A 30 30.44 -36.31 -34.70
CA LYS A 30 31.34 -35.44 -35.50
C LYS A 30 32.55 -34.95 -34.72
N ASP A 31 32.39 -34.51 -33.47
CA ASP A 31 33.51 -34.09 -32.61
C ASP A 31 33.36 -34.53 -31.15
N LYS A 32 33.71 -35.81 -30.91
CA LYS A 32 33.89 -36.35 -29.56
C LYS A 32 34.79 -35.49 -28.67
N LYS A 33 35.83 -34.83 -29.19
CA LYS A 33 36.76 -34.03 -28.36
C LYS A 33 36.13 -32.74 -27.88
N ALA A 34 35.07 -32.24 -28.55
CA ALA A 34 34.19 -31.23 -28.00
C ALA A 34 33.27 -31.83 -26.92
N PHE A 35 32.54 -32.91 -27.22
CA PHE A 35 31.61 -33.55 -26.27
C PHE A 35 32.28 -33.96 -24.95
N LEU A 36 33.49 -34.54 -25.01
CA LEU A 36 34.28 -34.92 -23.82
C LEU A 36 34.79 -33.73 -22.99
N LYS A 37 34.63 -32.48 -23.45
CA LYS A 37 34.92 -31.26 -22.70
C LYS A 37 33.66 -30.58 -22.16
N THR A 38 32.47 -31.03 -22.54
CA THR A 38 31.20 -30.48 -22.05
C THR A 38 31.12 -30.62 -20.53
N LYS A 39 30.83 -29.49 -19.86
CA LYS A 39 30.72 -29.42 -18.40
C LYS A 39 29.33 -29.86 -17.95
N CYS A 40 29.25 -30.45 -16.76
CA CYS A 40 27.97 -30.69 -16.08
C CYS A 40 27.34 -29.36 -15.65
N ALA A 41 26.07 -29.16 -16.00
CA ALA A 41 25.32 -27.93 -15.70
C ALA A 41 25.35 -27.52 -14.21
N GLU A 42 25.18 -28.47 -13.27
CA GLU A 42 25.18 -28.14 -11.83
C GLU A 42 26.57 -28.06 -11.17
N CYS A 43 27.64 -28.61 -11.76
CA CYS A 43 28.95 -28.76 -11.09
C CYS A 43 30.13 -28.05 -11.78
N GLY A 44 29.92 -27.42 -12.94
CA GLY A 44 30.97 -26.74 -13.70
C GLY A 44 32.08 -27.64 -14.27
N GLY A 45 31.93 -28.97 -14.17
CA GLY A 45 32.83 -29.98 -14.74
C GLY A 45 33.77 -30.71 -13.76
N THR A 46 33.81 -30.31 -12.48
CA THR A 46 34.66 -30.96 -11.45
C THR A 46 34.32 -32.44 -11.23
N CYS A 47 33.02 -32.78 -11.33
CA CYS A 47 32.42 -34.07 -11.02
C CYS A 47 32.57 -35.15 -12.12
N GLY A 48 33.51 -35.01 -13.05
CA GLY A 48 34.07 -36.17 -13.78
C GLY A 48 33.33 -36.69 -15.01
N LEU A 49 32.33 -35.97 -15.56
CA LEU A 49 31.63 -36.33 -16.81
C LEU A 49 32.62 -36.61 -17.97
N ALA A 50 33.70 -35.82 -18.04
CA ALA A 50 34.82 -35.97 -18.98
C ALA A 50 35.78 -37.16 -18.69
N LYS A 51 35.80 -37.70 -17.47
CA LYS A 51 36.74 -38.76 -17.06
C LYS A 51 36.21 -40.17 -17.39
N LYS A 52 34.97 -40.51 -16.99
CA LYS A 52 34.38 -41.85 -17.26
C LYS A 52 34.38 -42.21 -18.76
N TYR A 53 34.13 -41.24 -19.63
CA TYR A 53 34.10 -41.45 -21.08
C TYR A 53 35.48 -41.46 -21.76
N LYS A 54 36.57 -41.31 -21.02
CA LYS A 54 37.93 -41.42 -21.57
C LYS A 54 38.39 -42.87 -21.75
N GLU A 55 37.70 -43.82 -21.11
CA GLU A 55 38.04 -45.25 -21.06
C GLU A 55 37.02 -46.13 -21.82
N THR A 56 35.88 -45.57 -22.26
CA THR A 56 34.77 -46.32 -22.89
C THR A 56 34.60 -45.98 -24.39
N MET A 57 34.29 -46.99 -25.21
CA MET A 57 34.23 -46.86 -26.67
C MET A 57 33.02 -46.08 -27.20
N SER A 58 33.14 -45.57 -28.44
CA SER A 58 32.16 -44.70 -29.15
C SER A 58 30.70 -45.09 -28.98
N VAL A 59 30.40 -46.38 -29.16
CA VAL A 59 29.04 -46.91 -29.22
C VAL A 59 28.39 -46.85 -27.84
N ILE A 60 29.18 -47.10 -26.79
CA ILE A 60 28.75 -47.06 -25.38
C ILE A 60 28.29 -45.63 -25.03
N ILE A 61 29.06 -44.60 -25.45
CA ILE A 61 28.72 -43.19 -25.21
C ILE A 61 27.33 -42.85 -25.79
N LYS A 62 27.06 -43.25 -27.04
CA LYS A 62 25.75 -42.96 -27.66
C LYS A 62 24.61 -43.71 -26.97
N SER A 63 24.83 -44.94 -26.50
CA SER A 63 23.82 -45.69 -25.72
C SER A 63 23.58 -45.16 -24.29
N MET A 64 24.44 -44.28 -23.77
CA MET A 64 24.33 -43.72 -22.42
C MET A 64 23.97 -42.22 -22.42
N MET A 65 23.46 -41.71 -23.54
CA MET A 65 23.15 -40.28 -23.68
C MET A 65 22.01 -39.83 -22.76
N ASP A 66 20.91 -40.59 -22.69
CA ASP A 66 19.78 -40.36 -21.78
C ASP A 66 20.16 -40.43 -20.29
N THR A 67 21.29 -41.05 -19.95
CA THR A 67 21.78 -41.17 -18.58
C THR A 67 22.29 -39.82 -18.04
N PHE A 68 22.66 -38.89 -18.92
CA PHE A 68 23.26 -37.60 -18.56
C PHE A 68 22.57 -36.39 -19.21
N TRP A 69 21.45 -36.58 -19.90
CA TRP A 69 20.69 -35.52 -20.56
C TRP A 69 19.26 -35.44 -20.01
N CYS A 70 18.83 -34.23 -19.66
CA CYS A 70 17.48 -33.92 -19.22
C CYS A 70 16.55 -33.76 -20.42
N ARG A 71 15.76 -34.78 -20.76
CA ARG A 71 14.86 -34.76 -21.92
C ARG A 71 13.87 -33.59 -21.92
N ASP A 72 13.36 -33.21 -20.75
CA ASP A 72 12.35 -32.17 -20.59
C ASP A 72 12.93 -30.74 -20.51
N CYS A 73 14.26 -30.61 -20.32
CA CYS A 73 14.92 -29.32 -20.09
C CYS A 73 16.25 -29.11 -20.85
N GLY A 74 16.63 -30.04 -21.72
CA GLY A 74 17.79 -30.00 -22.64
C GLY A 74 19.18 -30.05 -22.00
N ARG A 75 19.31 -30.10 -20.67
CA ARG A 75 20.61 -29.92 -19.99
C ARG A 75 21.43 -31.20 -19.87
N VAL A 76 22.75 -31.05 -19.98
CA VAL A 76 23.71 -32.13 -19.68
C VAL A 76 24.13 -32.05 -18.21
N VAL A 77 23.79 -33.08 -17.44
CA VAL A 77 23.99 -33.20 -15.99
C VAL A 77 24.74 -34.49 -15.68
N CYS A 78 25.63 -34.50 -14.69
CA CYS A 78 26.38 -35.71 -14.33
C CYS A 78 25.54 -36.70 -13.50
N ASP A 79 26.05 -37.93 -13.31
CA ASP A 79 25.47 -38.98 -12.46
C ASP A 79 24.89 -38.45 -11.13
N ALA A 80 25.68 -37.61 -10.43
CA ALA A 80 25.36 -37.14 -9.08
C ALA A 80 24.30 -36.04 -9.04
N HIS A 81 24.09 -35.32 -10.15
CA HIS A 81 23.25 -34.11 -10.23
C HIS A 81 22.05 -34.28 -11.19
N ARG A 82 21.97 -35.39 -11.92
CA ARG A 82 20.82 -35.74 -12.78
C ARG A 82 19.50 -35.79 -11.99
N TYR A 83 19.57 -36.12 -10.71
CA TYR A 83 18.43 -36.36 -9.82
C TYR A 83 18.03 -35.14 -8.96
N THR A 84 18.68 -33.99 -9.13
CA THR A 84 18.39 -32.72 -8.43
C THR A 84 17.80 -31.63 -9.34
N HIS A 85 17.77 -31.86 -10.66
CA HIS A 85 17.44 -30.80 -11.62
C HIS A 85 15.94 -30.55 -11.81
N THR A 86 15.59 -29.28 -12.00
CA THR A 86 14.24 -28.64 -12.00
C THR A 86 13.13 -29.17 -12.93
N CYS A 87 13.27 -30.32 -13.61
CA CYS A 87 12.05 -31.11 -13.80
C CYS A 87 11.44 -31.35 -12.42
N GLU A 88 12.27 -31.73 -11.45
CA GLU A 88 11.96 -31.93 -10.05
C GLU A 88 10.97 -30.86 -9.45
N LYS A 89 11.02 -29.54 -9.63
CA LYS A 89 10.14 -28.64 -8.81
C LYS A 89 8.67 -28.42 -9.23
N LEU A 90 7.98 -29.39 -9.84
CA LEU A 90 6.59 -29.18 -10.36
C LEU A 90 5.51 -30.23 -10.02
N ASP A 91 5.74 -31.54 -10.08
CA ASP A 91 4.85 -32.54 -9.42
C ASP A 91 4.97 -32.39 -7.89
N ALA A 92 5.99 -31.68 -7.40
CA ALA A 92 6.09 -31.05 -6.07
C ALA A 92 4.75 -30.44 -5.67
N LEU A 93 4.22 -29.61 -6.58
CA LEU A 93 2.96 -28.90 -6.45
C LEU A 93 1.78 -29.75 -6.93
N LYS A 94 1.87 -30.46 -8.06
CA LYS A 94 0.74 -31.27 -8.56
C LYS A 94 0.32 -32.37 -7.59
N GLU A 95 1.28 -33.09 -7.00
CA GLU A 95 0.99 -34.20 -6.08
C GLU A 95 0.68 -33.69 -4.65
N ARG A 96 0.97 -32.42 -4.33
CA ARG A 96 0.36 -31.73 -3.16
C ARG A 96 -1.10 -31.39 -3.46
N ASN A 97 -1.37 -30.74 -4.60
CA ASN A 97 -2.72 -30.33 -5.00
C ASN A 97 -3.66 -31.53 -5.22
N ALA A 98 -3.15 -32.65 -5.73
CA ALA A 98 -3.90 -33.92 -5.84
C ALA A 98 -4.21 -34.59 -4.49
N LYS A 99 -3.55 -34.17 -3.41
CA LYS A 99 -3.82 -34.60 -2.02
C LYS A 99 -4.72 -33.62 -1.26
N ILE A 100 -5.04 -32.46 -1.84
CA ILE A 100 -6.08 -31.56 -1.30
C ILE A 100 -7.43 -32.14 -1.72
N THR A 101 -8.24 -32.58 -0.74
CA THR A 101 -9.61 -33.02 -1.03
C THR A 101 -10.48 -31.84 -1.44
N LYS A 102 -11.53 -32.11 -2.24
CA LYS A 102 -12.51 -31.08 -2.63
C LYS A 102 -13.10 -30.36 -1.40
N GLU A 103 -13.28 -31.08 -0.31
CA GLU A 103 -13.78 -30.57 0.98
C GLU A 103 -12.77 -29.62 1.64
N ALA A 104 -11.48 -29.99 1.71
CA ALA A 104 -10.44 -29.11 2.25
C ALA A 104 -10.24 -27.83 1.40
N LEU A 105 -10.42 -27.92 0.09
CA LEU A 105 -10.35 -26.77 -0.81
C LEU A 105 -11.56 -25.84 -0.64
N LEU A 106 -12.76 -26.39 -0.47
CA LEU A 106 -13.97 -25.62 -0.11
C LEU A 106 -13.85 -24.98 1.27
N GLU A 107 -13.22 -25.66 2.24
CA GLU A 107 -12.98 -25.09 3.58
C GLU A 107 -12.02 -23.90 3.53
N GLN A 108 -10.93 -24.01 2.76
CA GLN A 108 -10.01 -22.89 2.55
C GLN A 108 -10.68 -21.70 1.86
N LEU A 109 -11.53 -21.97 0.85
CA LEU A 109 -12.30 -20.91 0.18
C LEU A 109 -13.25 -20.19 1.15
N ARG A 110 -14.01 -20.94 1.98
CA ARG A 110 -14.88 -20.34 3.01
C ARG A 110 -14.09 -19.52 4.03
N ALA A 111 -12.99 -20.05 4.55
CA ALA A 111 -12.15 -19.33 5.51
C ALA A 111 -11.54 -18.05 4.91
N ASP A 112 -11.18 -18.04 3.63
CA ASP A 112 -10.68 -16.85 2.94
C ASP A 112 -11.79 -15.90 2.47
N GLU A 113 -13.03 -16.36 2.34
CA GLU A 113 -14.23 -15.52 2.16
C GLU A 113 -14.60 -14.82 3.48
N GLU A 114 -14.72 -15.56 4.59
CA GLU A 114 -14.94 -15.01 5.94
C GLU A 114 -13.88 -13.96 6.33
N ARG A 115 -12.60 -14.19 5.97
CA ARG A 115 -11.52 -13.22 6.16
C ARG A 115 -11.69 -11.95 5.33
N LYS A 116 -12.13 -12.06 4.07
CA LYS A 116 -12.41 -10.88 3.22
C LYS A 116 -13.59 -10.10 3.76
N GLU A 117 -14.67 -10.78 4.16
CA GLU A 117 -15.83 -10.13 4.78
C GLU A 117 -15.47 -9.41 6.07
N ALA A 118 -14.63 -10.01 6.93
CA ALA A 118 -14.13 -9.38 8.15
C ALA A 118 -13.26 -8.13 7.86
N ILE A 119 -12.38 -8.19 6.84
CA ILE A 119 -11.55 -7.04 6.41
C ILE A 119 -12.42 -5.93 5.81
N GLU A 120 -13.38 -6.28 4.96
CA GLU A 120 -14.33 -5.32 4.39
C GLU A 120 -15.22 -4.69 5.46
N ALA A 121 -15.69 -5.46 6.44
CA ALA A 121 -16.47 -4.96 7.56
C ALA A 121 -15.65 -3.97 8.39
N ALA A 122 -14.40 -4.30 8.72
CA ALA A 122 -13.49 -3.40 9.42
C ALA A 122 -13.24 -2.09 8.65
N ALA A 123 -13.01 -2.17 7.33
CA ALA A 123 -12.82 -1.00 6.48
C ALA A 123 -14.07 -0.11 6.40
N LYS A 124 -15.27 -0.71 6.30
CA LYS A 124 -16.56 0.01 6.34
C LYS A 124 -16.80 0.67 7.70
N ASP A 125 -16.38 0.03 8.80
CA ASP A 125 -16.44 0.58 10.16
C ASP A 125 -15.47 1.76 10.36
N GLU A 126 -14.25 1.67 9.82
CA GLU A 126 -13.26 2.76 9.83
C GLU A 126 -13.74 3.97 9.00
N GLN A 127 -14.26 3.73 7.80
CA GLN A 127 -14.87 4.78 6.96
C GLN A 127 -16.04 5.48 7.68
N ARG A 128 -16.89 4.73 8.39
CA ARG A 128 -17.98 5.32 9.19
C ARG A 128 -17.44 6.21 10.31
N ARG A 129 -16.44 5.76 11.07
CA ARG A 129 -15.81 6.56 12.14
C ARG A 129 -15.16 7.83 11.61
N ALA A 130 -14.49 7.76 10.45
CA ALA A 130 -13.91 8.93 9.80
C ALA A 130 -14.97 9.94 9.34
N ALA A 131 -16.11 9.46 8.81
CA ALA A 131 -17.24 10.31 8.45
C ALA A 131 -17.89 10.97 9.68
N GLU A 132 -18.11 10.21 10.76
CA GLU A 132 -18.64 10.70 12.05
C GLU A 132 -17.73 11.79 12.65
N GLN A 133 -16.40 11.61 12.64
CA GLN A 133 -15.44 12.63 13.10
C GLN A 133 -15.52 13.91 12.26
N LEU A 134 -15.58 13.78 10.92
CA LEU A 134 -15.65 14.91 10.01
C LEU A 134 -16.98 15.67 10.11
N GLU A 135 -18.09 14.99 10.45
CA GLU A 135 -19.36 15.64 10.78
C GLU A 135 -19.30 16.34 12.16
N GLN A 136 -18.73 15.70 13.18
CA GLN A 136 -18.52 16.32 14.49
C GLN A 136 -17.67 17.60 14.37
N GLU A 137 -16.61 17.59 13.55
CA GLU A 137 -15.82 18.79 13.27
C GLU A 137 -16.64 19.90 12.60
N LYS A 138 -17.44 19.59 11.57
CA LYS A 138 -18.34 20.56 10.92
C LYS A 138 -19.32 21.16 11.94
N SER A 139 -19.91 20.32 12.79
CA SER A 139 -20.82 20.73 13.86
C SER A 139 -20.14 21.64 14.88
N GLN A 140 -18.94 21.28 15.36
CA GLN A 140 -18.14 22.12 16.27
C GLN A 140 -17.75 23.47 15.64
N ARG A 141 -17.36 23.50 14.36
CA ARG A 141 -17.02 24.75 13.64
C ARG A 141 -18.26 25.66 13.55
N LYS A 142 -19.43 25.11 13.20
CA LYS A 142 -20.71 25.84 13.18
C LYS A 142 -21.12 26.37 14.56
N ALA A 143 -20.96 25.56 15.61
CA ALA A 143 -21.23 25.96 17.00
C ALA A 143 -20.29 27.09 17.46
N LYS A 144 -18.99 26.98 17.20
CA LYS A 144 -18.00 28.03 17.50
C LYS A 144 -18.37 29.35 16.80
N ARG A 145 -18.71 29.31 15.51
CA ARG A 145 -19.16 30.50 14.74
C ARG A 145 -20.40 31.15 15.36
N LYS A 146 -21.42 30.37 15.72
CA LYS A 146 -22.62 30.87 16.41
C LYS A 146 -22.28 31.60 17.72
N ILE A 147 -21.36 31.04 18.50
CA ILE A 147 -20.90 31.64 19.77
C ILE A 147 -20.18 32.98 19.52
N LEU A 148 -19.33 33.07 18.50
CA LEU A 148 -18.62 34.32 18.17
C LEU A 148 -19.58 35.40 17.66
N ALA A 149 -20.50 35.07 16.74
CA ALA A 149 -21.53 35.99 16.28
C ALA A 149 -22.40 36.51 17.45
N THR A 150 -22.83 35.62 18.34
CA THR A 150 -23.62 35.99 19.53
C THR A 150 -22.83 36.92 20.47
N LYS A 151 -21.54 36.64 20.70
CA LYS A 151 -20.68 37.50 21.53
C LYS A 151 -20.39 38.86 20.89
N ALA A 152 -20.13 38.91 19.58
CA ALA A 152 -19.95 40.16 18.87
C ALA A 152 -21.22 41.02 18.94
N LYS A 153 -22.41 40.41 18.81
CA LYS A 153 -23.69 41.10 19.00
C LYS A 153 -23.90 41.58 20.45
N GLN A 154 -23.42 40.86 21.46
CA GLN A 154 -23.41 41.33 22.85
C GLN A 154 -22.51 42.56 23.05
N VAL A 155 -21.34 42.62 22.39
CA VAL A 155 -20.47 43.82 22.42
C VAL A 155 -21.12 44.99 21.67
N GLU A 156 -21.71 44.75 20.49
CA GLU A 156 -22.46 45.77 19.75
C GLU A 156 -23.58 46.37 20.62
N ASN A 157 -24.41 45.53 21.24
CA ASN A 157 -25.50 45.96 22.10
C ASN A 157 -24.99 46.70 23.35
N PHE A 158 -23.88 46.27 23.96
CA PHE A 158 -23.26 46.95 25.11
C PHE A 158 -22.80 48.37 24.76
N ILE A 159 -22.09 48.53 23.63
CA ILE A 159 -21.62 49.84 23.17
C ILE A 159 -22.81 50.71 22.77
N GLN A 160 -23.82 50.16 22.07
CA GLN A 160 -25.05 50.88 21.71
C GLN A 160 -25.82 51.36 22.93
N GLN A 161 -25.93 50.54 23.98
CA GLN A 161 -26.59 50.93 25.22
C GLN A 161 -25.80 52.06 25.91
N ARG A 162 -24.50 51.87 26.16
CA ARG A 162 -23.66 52.91 26.80
C ARG A 162 -23.53 54.19 25.96
N SER A 163 -23.68 54.16 24.64
CA SER A 163 -23.73 55.38 23.83
C SER A 163 -25.09 56.11 23.92
N ARG A 164 -26.17 55.42 24.28
CA ARG A 164 -27.51 56.01 24.48
C ARG A 164 -27.71 56.53 25.90
N ASP A 165 -27.17 55.81 26.89
CA ASP A 165 -27.16 56.18 28.30
C ASP A 165 -26.08 57.27 28.55
N ALA A 166 -26.23 58.42 27.90
CA ALA A 166 -25.26 59.52 27.90
C ALA A 166 -25.20 60.27 29.24
N ASP A 167 -26.26 60.21 30.04
CA ASP A 167 -26.37 60.88 31.34
C ASP A 167 -25.31 60.35 32.33
N GLY A 168 -24.30 61.18 32.59
CA GLY A 168 -23.16 60.86 33.48
C GLY A 168 -21.86 60.50 32.74
N LEU A 169 -21.87 60.35 31.41
CA LEU A 169 -20.65 60.15 30.63
C LEU A 169 -19.96 61.48 30.29
N ARG A 170 -18.62 61.48 30.25
CA ARG A 170 -17.85 62.64 29.77
C ARG A 170 -18.00 62.76 28.25
N PRO A 171 -18.12 63.96 27.65
CA PRO A 171 -18.32 64.11 26.21
C PRO A 171 -17.30 63.36 25.33
N GLY A 172 -16.01 63.36 25.71
CA GLY A 172 -14.97 62.61 24.99
C GLY A 172 -15.16 61.08 25.03
N VAL A 173 -15.71 60.54 26.13
CA VAL A 173 -16.05 59.11 26.26
C VAL A 173 -17.26 58.77 25.39
N HIS A 174 -18.30 59.61 25.42
CA HIS A 174 -19.50 59.44 24.61
C HIS A 174 -19.16 59.44 23.11
N ASN A 175 -18.35 60.41 22.66
CA ASN A 175 -17.87 60.46 21.27
C ASN A 175 -17.07 59.20 20.89
N GLN A 176 -16.17 58.73 21.76
CA GLN A 176 -15.40 57.50 21.50
C GLN A 176 -16.31 56.26 21.36
N LEU A 177 -17.38 56.15 22.16
CA LEU A 177 -18.35 55.06 22.02
C LEU A 177 -19.14 55.16 20.70
N LEU A 178 -19.45 56.37 20.24
CA LEU A 178 -20.08 56.60 18.93
C LEU A 178 -19.15 56.25 17.75
N GLU A 179 -17.84 56.46 17.87
CA GLU A 179 -16.85 56.03 16.87
C GLU A 179 -16.67 54.50 16.83
N LEU A 180 -16.74 53.84 18.00
CA LEU A 180 -16.58 52.38 18.11
C LEU A 180 -17.84 51.62 17.66
N TYR A 181 -19.03 52.18 17.83
CA TYR A 181 -20.30 51.48 17.53
C TYR A 181 -20.44 51.03 16.05
N PRO A 182 -20.21 51.87 15.01
CA PRO A 182 -20.25 51.43 13.62
C PRO A 182 -19.25 50.32 13.30
N ARG A 183 -18.05 50.37 13.92
CA ARG A 183 -16.99 49.38 13.72
C ARG A 183 -17.39 48.01 14.28
N VAL A 184 -17.84 47.95 15.53
CA VAL A 184 -18.31 46.66 16.11
C VAL A 184 -19.56 46.14 15.41
N ARG A 185 -20.47 47.01 14.96
CA ARG A 185 -21.66 46.59 14.20
C ARG A 185 -21.28 45.94 12.86
N GLY A 186 -20.28 46.49 12.15
CA GLY A 186 -19.74 45.87 10.93
C GLY A 186 -19.16 44.47 11.20
N LEU A 187 -18.34 44.33 12.25
CA LEU A 187 -17.71 43.06 12.62
C LEU A 187 -18.72 42.03 13.17
N ALA A 188 -19.74 42.46 13.90
CA ALA A 188 -20.82 41.60 14.37
C ALA A 188 -21.65 41.04 13.20
N LEU A 189 -21.90 41.86 12.17
CA LEU A 189 -22.53 41.40 10.93
C LEU A 189 -21.61 40.46 10.13
N ALA A 190 -20.31 40.75 10.03
CA ALA A 190 -19.35 39.86 9.37
C ALA A 190 -19.27 38.48 10.04
N LEU A 191 -19.17 38.43 11.38
CA LEU A 191 -19.16 37.19 12.16
C LEU A 191 -20.50 36.44 12.11
N TYR A 192 -21.63 37.15 11.97
CA TYR A 192 -22.95 36.55 11.75
C TYR A 192 -23.06 35.94 10.34
N ASN A 193 -22.62 36.67 9.31
CA ASN A 193 -22.55 36.16 7.94
C ASN A 193 -21.67 34.90 7.87
N GLN A 194 -20.49 34.88 8.50
CA GLN A 194 -19.66 33.67 8.58
C GLN A 194 -20.32 32.49 9.33
N PHE A 195 -21.36 32.71 10.14
CA PHE A 195 -22.13 31.63 10.77
C PHE A 195 -23.19 31.03 9.83
N GLU A 196 -23.89 31.86 9.05
CA GLU A 196 -24.93 31.41 8.10
C GLU A 196 -24.33 30.93 6.76
N HIS A 197 -23.32 31.66 6.28
CA HIS A 197 -22.63 31.52 5.00
C HIS A 197 -21.10 31.53 5.23
N PRO A 198 -20.51 30.40 5.63
CA PRO A 198 -19.08 30.34 5.94
C PRO A 198 -18.21 30.25 4.67
N ASP A 199 -17.41 31.28 4.41
CA ASP A 199 -16.54 31.35 3.23
C ASP A 199 -15.21 30.58 3.40
N SER A 200 -14.85 30.23 4.64
CA SER A 200 -13.58 29.59 4.97
C SER A 200 -13.74 28.39 5.91
N THR A 201 -12.63 27.74 6.24
CA THR A 201 -12.54 26.73 7.32
C THR A 201 -12.22 27.32 8.69
N GLU A 202 -11.78 28.58 8.75
CA GLU A 202 -11.35 29.30 9.95
C GLU A 202 -12.55 29.75 10.80
N VAL A 203 -12.32 30.08 12.08
CA VAL A 203 -13.37 30.55 12.98
C VAL A 203 -12.85 31.69 13.86
N GLY A 204 -13.43 32.88 13.68
CA GLY A 204 -13.11 34.09 14.43
C GLY A 204 -12.09 34.97 13.73
N GLY A 205 -10.88 34.45 13.52
CA GLY A 205 -9.78 35.15 12.86
C GLY A 205 -9.58 36.57 13.37
N LYS A 206 -9.17 37.47 12.46
CA LYS A 206 -8.97 38.89 12.79
C LYS A 206 -10.25 39.57 13.27
N ASP A 207 -11.42 39.30 12.67
CA ASP A 207 -12.67 40.00 13.01
C ASP A 207 -13.03 39.83 14.50
N TRP A 208 -12.76 38.65 15.06
CA TRP A 208 -12.96 38.38 16.48
C TRP A 208 -11.89 39.03 17.38
N ASP A 209 -10.66 39.20 16.88
CA ASP A 209 -9.61 39.96 17.56
C ASP A 209 -9.96 41.46 17.63
N ASP A 210 -10.34 42.06 16.49
CA ASP A 210 -10.80 43.45 16.40
C ASP A 210 -12.03 43.70 17.32
N VAL A 211 -12.98 42.76 17.42
CA VAL A 211 -14.11 42.84 18.37
C VAL A 211 -13.66 42.82 19.83
N LYS A 212 -12.67 41.99 20.19
CA LYS A 212 -12.12 41.96 21.56
C LYS A 212 -11.37 43.25 21.90
N GLU A 213 -10.62 43.83 20.94
CA GLU A 213 -9.99 45.13 21.12
C GLU A 213 -11.02 46.24 21.33
N ILE A 214 -12.07 46.31 20.50
CA ILE A 214 -13.13 47.31 20.63
C ILE A 214 -13.86 47.17 21.97
N TYR A 215 -14.14 45.94 22.43
CA TYR A 215 -14.70 45.71 23.77
C TYR A 215 -13.74 46.19 24.88
N ALA A 216 -12.44 45.88 24.77
CA ALA A 216 -11.43 46.30 25.74
C ALA A 216 -11.17 47.81 25.73
N GLN A 217 -11.41 48.51 24.61
CA GLN A 217 -11.41 49.97 24.54
C GLN A 217 -12.68 50.53 25.21
N ALA A 218 -13.87 50.12 24.78
CA ALA A 218 -15.14 50.59 25.34
C ALA A 218 -15.23 50.35 26.87
N ARG A 219 -14.78 49.19 27.37
CA ARG A 219 -14.75 48.86 28.81
C ARG A 219 -13.71 49.67 29.62
N ARG A 220 -12.72 50.31 28.99
CA ARG A 220 -11.80 51.23 29.67
C ARG A 220 -12.34 52.66 29.72
N SER A 221 -13.32 53.00 28.89
CA SER A 221 -13.94 54.32 28.82
C SER A 221 -15.28 54.42 29.57
N ALA A 222 -15.96 53.28 29.78
CA ALA A 222 -17.32 53.16 30.34
C ALA A 222 -17.37 52.64 31.79
#